data_AF-A0A1W9QDA9-F1
#
_entry.id   AF-A0A1W9QDA9-F1
#
_cell.length_a   1.000
_cell.length_b   1.000
_cell.length_c   1.000
_cell.angle_alpha   90.00
_cell.angle_beta   90.00
_cell.angle_gamma   90.00
#
_symmetry.space_group_name_H-M   'P 1'
#
loop_
_entity.id
_entity.type
_entity.pdbx_description
1 polymer ?
#
loop_
_entity_poly.entity_id
_entity_poly.type
_entity_poly.pdbx_seq_one_letter_code
_entity_poly.pdbx_strand_id
1 'polypeptide(L)'
;MIPHKRRQRRERHSRAGARGGRESCDFPNTTQPRRVASQEPAKNRPQGGRLGAISAEREAMKPPLLRADAPSYPSLFGRYTAVFADHDALHKVLQQLREMSRIGASGKEFPPELRPDVLLFHFEEVLTEHFAREESVQYFGTLEAASPALAQTIAQLRADHEALLHATSRLIALSKDEARFYGLSAATLGLLEWLERHEREENRLMTDFLSGRPPEDDDLDSGESF
;
A
#
# COMPACT_ATOMS: atom_id res chain seq x y z
N MET A 1 22.09 16.06 70.50
CA MET A 1 20.88 16.63 71.11
C MET A 1 19.83 16.78 70.02
N ILE A 2 18.71 16.06 70.15
CA ILE A 2 17.56 16.01 69.23
C ILE A 2 16.44 16.88 69.81
N PRO A 3 15.70 17.61 68.97
CA PRO A 3 14.23 17.52 68.98
C PRO A 3 13.70 17.45 67.53
N HIS A 4 13.06 16.37 67.06
CA HIS A 4 11.67 15.92 67.23
C HIS A 4 10.52 16.91 66.94
N LYS A 5 9.81 16.61 65.83
CA LYS A 5 8.34 16.62 65.59
C LYS A 5 7.64 17.91 65.09
N ARG A 6 7.04 17.82 63.89
CA ARG A 6 5.56 17.80 63.59
C ARG A 6 5.34 17.99 62.07
N ARG A 7 4.86 17.00 61.29
CA ARG A 7 3.48 16.57 60.98
C ARG A 7 2.54 17.64 60.39
N GLN A 8 2.08 17.41 59.14
CA GLN A 8 0.73 17.59 58.55
C GLN A 8 0.91 17.50 57.01
N ARG A 9 0.52 16.45 56.26
CA ARG A 9 -0.79 15.83 55.95
C ARG A 9 -1.91 16.84 55.67
N ARG A 10 -2.16 17.10 54.37
CA ARG A 10 -3.50 17.37 53.83
C ARG A 10 -3.68 16.65 52.50
N GLU A 11 -4.62 15.72 52.53
CA GLU A 11 -5.36 15.20 51.39
C GLU A 11 -6.25 16.30 50.80
N ARG A 12 -6.54 16.25 49.49
CA ARG A 12 -7.90 16.46 48.97
C ARG A 12 -8.07 15.88 47.57
N HIS A 13 -9.14 15.09 47.48
CA HIS A 13 -9.77 14.49 46.31
C HIS A 13 -10.31 15.50 45.30
N SER A 14 -10.39 15.10 44.02
CA SER A 14 -11.63 14.93 43.22
C SER A 14 -11.25 14.60 41.76
N ARG A 15 -11.57 13.43 41.20
CA ARG A 15 -12.85 12.95 40.61
C ARG A 15 -13.35 13.75 39.40
N ALA A 16 -13.30 13.12 38.22
CA ALA A 16 -14.29 13.05 37.13
C ALA A 16 -13.55 12.66 35.82
N GLY A 17 -13.91 11.67 34.99
CA GLY A 17 -15.17 10.96 34.82
C GLY A 17 -15.97 11.48 33.63
N ALA A 18 -15.64 11.08 32.40
CA ALA A 18 -16.51 11.07 31.22
C ALA A 18 -15.85 10.17 30.15
N ARG A 19 -16.39 8.99 29.80
CA ARG A 19 -17.42 8.76 28.76
C ARG A 19 -17.00 9.44 27.44
N GLY A 20 -16.67 8.72 26.37
CA GLY A 20 -17.47 7.66 25.76
C GLY A 20 -18.07 8.24 24.49
N GLY A 21 -17.44 8.00 23.35
CA GLY A 21 -17.87 8.48 22.04
C GLY A 21 -17.24 7.60 20.96
N ARG A 22 -17.90 6.48 20.65
CA ARG A 22 -17.68 5.72 19.43
C ARG A 22 -18.41 6.47 18.33
N GLU A 23 -17.69 7.13 17.44
CA GLU A 23 -18.27 7.62 16.19
C GLU A 23 -18.11 6.52 15.14
N SER A 24 -19.25 5.87 14.91
CA SER A 24 -19.58 5.06 13.75
C SER A 24 -19.59 5.97 12.52
N CYS A 25 -18.72 5.70 11.56
CA CYS A 25 -18.82 6.27 10.22
C CYS A 25 -19.58 5.27 9.36
N ASP A 26 -20.90 5.40 9.37
CA ASP A 26 -21.82 4.68 8.49
C ASP A 26 -21.62 5.09 7.03
N PHE A 27 -21.41 4.09 6.17
CA PHE A 27 -21.42 4.19 4.72
C PHE A 27 -22.84 4.42 4.18
N PRO A 28 -23.06 5.38 3.26
CA PRO A 28 -24.20 5.32 2.36
C PRO A 28 -23.85 4.54 1.08
N ASN A 29 -24.51 3.40 0.94
CA ASN A 29 -24.76 2.65 -0.29
C ASN A 29 -25.65 3.46 -1.26
N THR A 30 -25.77 2.98 -2.51
CA THR A 30 -26.69 3.37 -3.61
C THR A 30 -26.17 4.55 -4.47
N THR A 31 -25.90 4.40 -5.77
CA THR A 31 -26.90 4.11 -6.82
C THR A 31 -26.21 3.90 -8.18
N GLN A 32 -26.51 2.80 -8.89
CA GLN A 32 -26.18 2.61 -10.30
C GLN A 32 -27.14 3.38 -11.22
N PRO A 33 -26.66 3.87 -12.39
CA PRO A 33 -27.51 4.03 -13.56
C PRO A 33 -27.20 3.00 -14.67
N ARG A 34 -28.23 2.18 -14.87
CA ARG A 34 -28.70 1.45 -16.06
C ARG A 34 -28.19 1.88 -17.45
N ARG A 35 -27.84 0.86 -18.24
CA ARG A 35 -27.80 0.73 -19.72
C ARG A 35 -28.52 1.81 -20.55
N VAL A 36 -27.87 2.18 -21.67
CA VAL A 36 -28.54 2.39 -22.96
C VAL A 36 -27.74 1.67 -24.05
N ALA A 37 -28.43 0.77 -24.75
CA ALA A 37 -27.97 0.11 -25.96
C ALA A 37 -28.37 0.95 -27.18
N SER A 38 -27.49 1.05 -28.16
CA SER A 38 -27.82 1.51 -29.51
C SER A 38 -27.42 0.43 -30.52
N GLN A 39 -28.41 -0.31 -31.01
CA GLN A 39 -28.39 -0.92 -32.35
C GLN A 39 -28.58 0.21 -33.37
N GLU A 40 -28.00 0.21 -34.57
CA GLU A 40 -28.41 -0.49 -35.81
C GLU A 40 -27.68 0.26 -36.98
N PRO A 41 -27.81 -0.07 -38.29
CA PRO A 41 -27.68 -1.33 -39.02
C PRO A 41 -26.92 -1.16 -40.38
N ALA A 42 -27.07 -2.16 -41.27
CA ALA A 42 -26.97 -2.12 -42.74
C ALA A 42 -25.60 -2.45 -43.38
N LYS A 43 -25.45 -3.68 -43.93
CA LYS A 43 -25.76 -4.09 -45.33
C LYS A 43 -24.85 -3.43 -46.37
N ASN A 44 -23.93 -4.22 -46.93
CA ASN A 44 -23.85 -4.37 -48.39
C ASN A 44 -22.98 -5.56 -48.81
N ARG A 45 -23.56 -6.36 -49.70
CA ARG A 45 -22.98 -7.49 -50.42
C ARG A 45 -23.22 -7.20 -51.91
N PRO A 46 -22.23 -7.46 -52.78
CA PRO A 46 -22.46 -8.39 -53.89
C PRO A 46 -21.21 -9.29 -54.08
N GLN A 47 -21.32 -10.62 -54.10
CA GLN A 47 -21.68 -11.51 -55.22
C GLN A 47 -20.94 -11.27 -56.55
N GLY A 48 -20.14 -12.28 -56.94
CA GLY A 48 -19.94 -12.66 -58.34
C GLY A 48 -18.50 -12.99 -58.72
N GLY A 49 -18.22 -14.24 -59.12
CA GLY A 49 -17.10 -14.50 -60.07
C GLY A 49 -16.24 -15.75 -59.87
N ARG A 50 -16.80 -16.92 -60.20
CA ARG A 50 -16.20 -18.08 -60.91
C ARG A 50 -14.69 -18.43 -60.79
N LEU A 51 -14.47 -19.66 -60.30
CA LEU A 51 -13.68 -20.79 -60.85
C LEU A 51 -12.49 -20.50 -61.79
N GLY A 52 -11.30 -20.92 -61.33
CA GLY A 52 -10.14 -21.24 -62.15
C GLY A 52 -9.17 -22.12 -61.36
N ALA A 53 -9.03 -23.38 -61.73
CA ALA A 53 -8.06 -24.32 -61.19
C ALA A 53 -6.69 -24.12 -61.84
N ILE A 54 -5.60 -24.17 -61.06
CA ILE A 54 -4.30 -24.73 -61.45
C ILE A 54 -3.48 -25.08 -60.19
N SER A 55 -2.83 -26.24 -60.27
CA SER A 55 -1.92 -26.83 -59.27
C SER A 55 -0.51 -26.25 -59.33
N ALA A 56 0.27 -26.53 -58.28
CA ALA A 56 1.71 -26.30 -58.08
C ALA A 56 2.05 -24.84 -57.68
N GLU A 57 2.86 -24.53 -56.67
CA GLU A 57 4.10 -25.17 -56.23
C GLU A 57 4.30 -25.07 -54.70
N ARG A 58 5.06 -26.02 -54.16
CA ARG A 58 5.65 -25.97 -52.82
C ARG A 58 6.64 -24.79 -52.75
N GLU A 59 6.21 -23.65 -52.21
CA GLU A 59 7.14 -22.66 -51.68
C GLU A 59 7.39 -22.92 -50.19
N ALA A 60 8.68 -23.04 -49.88
CA ALA A 60 9.20 -23.19 -48.54
C ALA A 60 8.68 -22.07 -47.64
N MET A 61 7.86 -22.47 -46.65
CA MET A 61 7.50 -21.68 -45.49
C MET A 61 8.78 -21.24 -44.78
N LYS A 62 9.29 -20.07 -45.16
CA LYS A 62 10.26 -19.32 -44.38
C LYS A 62 9.47 -18.80 -43.19
N PRO A 63 9.70 -19.29 -41.95
CA PRO A 63 9.02 -18.71 -40.81
C PRO A 63 9.39 -17.22 -40.74
N PRO A 64 8.44 -16.34 -40.39
CA PRO A 64 8.76 -14.94 -40.17
C PRO A 64 9.83 -14.91 -39.07
N LEU A 65 11.00 -14.36 -39.42
CA LEU A 65 12.03 -14.06 -38.43
C LEU A 65 11.40 -13.10 -37.43
N LEU A 66 11.01 -13.65 -36.28
CA LEU A 66 10.69 -12.90 -35.08
C LEU A 66 11.85 -11.93 -34.86
N ARG A 67 11.58 -10.64 -35.05
CA ARG A 67 12.48 -9.57 -34.62
C ARG A 67 12.79 -9.80 -33.14
N ALA A 68 14.01 -10.21 -32.85
CA ALA A 68 14.55 -10.38 -31.52
C ALA A 68 14.91 -9.02 -30.89
N ASP A 69 14.00 -8.06 -30.97
CA ASP A 69 14.11 -6.73 -30.35
C ASP A 69 12.91 -6.49 -29.42
N ALA A 70 12.47 -7.53 -28.71
CA ALA A 70 11.74 -7.28 -27.47
C ALA A 70 12.79 -6.75 -26.48
N PRO A 71 12.67 -5.54 -25.93
CA PRO A 71 13.55 -5.12 -24.85
C PRO A 71 13.49 -6.23 -23.80
N SER A 72 14.66 -6.74 -23.39
CA SER A 72 14.77 -7.76 -22.35
C SER A 72 14.23 -7.14 -21.06
N TYR A 73 12.91 -7.20 -20.90
CA TYR A 73 12.26 -6.81 -19.67
C TYR A 73 12.88 -7.69 -18.58
N PRO A 74 13.42 -7.10 -17.49
CA PRO A 74 13.82 -7.91 -16.36
C PRO A 74 12.63 -8.80 -16.00
N SER A 75 12.91 -10.08 -15.75
CA SER A 75 11.90 -11.01 -15.25
C SER A 75 11.17 -10.38 -14.07
N LEU A 76 9.93 -10.80 -13.78
CA LEU A 76 9.21 -10.31 -12.58
C LEU A 76 10.07 -10.40 -11.32
N PHE A 77 10.92 -11.44 -11.23
CA PHE A 77 11.93 -11.59 -10.21
C PHE A 77 13.00 -10.48 -10.22
N GLY A 78 13.50 -10.07 -11.38
CA GLY A 78 14.44 -8.95 -11.52
C GLY A 78 13.82 -7.58 -11.19
N ARG A 79 12.52 -7.40 -11.48
CA ARG A 79 11.77 -6.19 -11.06
C ARG A 79 11.55 -6.16 -9.56
N TYR A 80 11.16 -7.30 -9.00
CA TYR A 80 11.04 -7.52 -7.55
C TYR A 80 12.34 -7.20 -6.83
N THR A 81 13.50 -7.72 -7.28
CA THR A 81 14.79 -7.38 -6.66
C THR A 81 15.16 -5.91 -6.79
N ALA A 82 14.68 -5.20 -7.82
CA ALA A 82 14.93 -3.78 -7.99
C ALA A 82 14.05 -2.92 -7.04
N VAL A 83 12.77 -3.28 -6.88
CA VAL A 83 11.89 -2.66 -5.88
C VAL A 83 12.47 -2.87 -4.47
N PHE A 84 12.98 -4.06 -4.18
CA PHE A 84 13.66 -4.35 -2.91
C PHE A 84 15.02 -3.67 -2.74
N ALA A 85 15.79 -3.50 -3.81
CA ALA A 85 17.06 -2.77 -3.74
C ALA A 85 16.87 -1.27 -3.43
N ASP A 86 15.69 -0.72 -3.73
CA ASP A 86 15.30 0.64 -3.36
C ASP A 86 14.82 0.78 -1.90
N HIS A 87 14.71 -0.32 -1.13
CA HIS A 87 14.31 -0.27 0.29
C HIS A 87 15.37 0.39 1.19
N ASP A 88 16.60 0.59 0.74
CA ASP A 88 17.66 1.22 1.55
C ASP A 88 17.30 2.66 1.96
N ALA A 89 16.70 3.42 1.03
CA ALA A 89 16.27 4.79 1.30
C ALA A 89 15.10 4.83 2.30
N LEU A 90 14.07 4.02 2.05
CA LEU A 90 12.91 3.89 2.94
C LEU A 90 13.37 3.43 4.33
N HIS A 91 14.14 2.34 4.41
CA HIS A 91 14.64 1.80 5.67
C HIS A 91 15.43 2.83 6.48
N LYS A 92 16.30 3.61 5.82
CA LYS A 92 17.05 4.69 6.47
C LYS A 92 16.12 5.73 7.09
N VAL A 93 15.12 6.19 6.34
CA VAL A 93 14.14 7.17 6.85
C VAL A 93 13.31 6.59 7.99
N LEU A 94 12.91 5.31 7.92
CA LEU A 94 12.20 4.64 9.02
C LEU A 94 13.05 4.60 10.30
N GLN A 95 14.36 4.33 10.21
CA GLN A 95 15.25 4.39 11.38
C GLN A 95 15.34 5.81 11.97
N GLN A 96 15.42 6.83 11.11
CA GLN A 96 15.42 8.22 11.56
C GLN A 96 14.10 8.59 12.26
N LEU A 97 12.94 8.13 11.75
CA LEU A 97 11.64 8.37 12.38
C LEU A 97 11.48 7.68 13.73
N ARG A 98 12.03 6.47 13.90
CA ARG A 98 12.09 5.80 15.21
C ARG A 98 12.92 6.59 16.20
N GLU A 99 14.09 7.08 15.77
CA GLU A 99 14.97 7.89 16.61
C GLU A 99 14.33 9.26 16.97
N MET A 100 13.73 9.94 15.99
CA MET A 100 12.92 11.14 16.22
C MET A 100 11.84 10.87 17.26
N SER A 101 11.08 9.78 17.11
CA SER A 101 10.01 9.44 18.05
C SER A 101 10.54 9.24 19.47
N ARG A 102 11.70 8.60 19.63
CA ARG A 102 12.41 8.40 20.90
C ARG A 102 12.85 9.73 21.53
N ILE A 103 13.41 10.64 20.74
CA ILE A 103 13.82 11.98 21.20
C ILE A 103 12.60 12.77 21.69
N GLY A 104 11.54 12.82 20.89
CA GLY A 104 10.29 13.54 21.22
C GLY A 104 9.62 13.02 22.50
N ALA A 105 9.67 11.71 22.74
CA ALA A 105 9.17 11.11 23.99
C ALA A 105 10.00 11.51 25.22
N SER A 106 11.27 11.83 25.03
CA SER A 106 12.18 12.25 26.12
C SER A 106 12.16 13.75 26.41
N GLY A 107 11.45 14.55 25.59
CA GLY A 107 11.39 16.01 25.72
C GLY A 107 12.71 16.72 25.43
N LYS A 108 13.66 16.03 24.77
CA LYS A 108 14.93 16.60 24.34
C LYS A 108 14.75 17.40 23.06
N GLU A 109 15.65 18.34 22.84
CA GLU A 109 15.74 19.06 21.58
C GLU A 109 16.14 18.12 20.44
N PHE A 110 15.55 18.34 19.26
CA PHE A 110 15.83 17.55 18.07
C PHE A 110 17.08 18.05 17.35
N PRO A 111 18.01 17.15 16.97
CA PRO A 111 19.02 17.47 15.96
C PRO A 111 18.37 17.99 14.67
N PRO A 112 19.02 18.89 13.92
CA PRO A 112 18.47 19.47 12.68
C PRO A 112 17.95 18.42 11.68
N GLU A 113 18.66 17.31 11.55
CA GLU A 113 18.35 16.20 10.64
C GLU A 113 17.19 15.30 11.13
N LEU A 114 16.79 15.43 12.40
CA LEU A 114 15.67 14.69 13.01
C LEU A 114 14.52 15.63 13.39
N ARG A 115 14.53 16.87 12.87
CA ARG A 115 13.41 17.79 13.05
C ARG A 115 12.13 17.19 12.49
N PRO A 116 11.04 17.11 13.28
CA PRO A 116 9.86 16.36 12.85
C PRO A 116 9.20 16.88 11.57
N ASP A 117 9.16 18.20 11.37
CA ASP A 117 8.61 18.83 10.17
C ASP A 117 9.38 18.45 8.90
N VAL A 118 10.71 18.49 8.97
CA VAL A 118 11.59 18.16 7.84
C VAL A 118 11.56 16.66 7.56
N LEU A 119 11.69 15.84 8.60
CA LEU A 119 11.83 14.39 8.43
C LEU A 119 10.53 13.73 7.98
N LEU A 120 9.37 14.17 8.48
CA LEU A 120 8.08 13.64 8.02
C LEU A 120 7.76 14.04 6.59
N PHE A 121 8.17 15.23 6.15
CA PHE A 121 8.02 15.64 4.75
C PHE A 121 8.90 14.79 3.83
N HIS A 122 10.16 14.58 4.22
CA HIS A 122 11.05 13.69 3.47
C HIS A 122 10.52 12.25 3.41
N PHE A 123 9.94 11.76 4.50
CA PHE A 123 9.29 10.46 4.53
C PHE A 123 8.10 10.36 3.58
N GLU A 124 7.24 11.38 3.52
CA GLU A 124 6.12 11.42 2.58
C GLU A 124 6.60 11.36 1.12
N GLU A 125 7.67 12.07 0.77
CA GLU A 125 8.28 12.02 -0.57
C GLU A 125 8.77 10.60 -0.92
N VAL A 126 9.54 9.99 -0.01
CA VAL A 126 10.08 8.63 -0.21
C VAL A 126 8.96 7.60 -0.29
N LEU A 127 7.93 7.72 0.55
CA LEU A 127 6.80 6.80 0.57
C LEU A 127 5.94 6.93 -0.71
N THR A 128 5.71 8.17 -1.16
CA THR A 128 5.00 8.43 -2.43
C THR A 128 5.73 7.82 -3.61
N GLU A 129 7.05 7.98 -3.67
CA GLU A 129 7.86 7.42 -4.74
C GLU A 129 7.86 5.88 -4.70
N HIS A 130 7.96 5.30 -3.51
CA HIS A 130 7.89 3.85 -3.30
C HIS A 130 6.57 3.27 -3.80
N PHE A 131 5.42 3.78 -3.32
CA PHE A 131 4.10 3.31 -3.74
C PHE A 131 3.85 3.51 -5.23
N ALA A 132 4.32 4.62 -5.83
CA ALA A 132 4.19 4.83 -7.27
C ALA A 132 4.92 3.76 -8.10
N ARG A 133 6.04 3.21 -7.60
CA ARG A 133 6.76 2.12 -8.26
C ARG A 133 5.99 0.80 -8.13
N GLU A 134 5.42 0.51 -6.97
CA GLU A 134 4.64 -0.71 -6.74
C GLU A 134 3.33 -0.73 -7.52
N GLU A 135 2.61 0.39 -7.52
CA GLU A 135 1.35 0.54 -8.24
C GLU A 135 1.51 0.61 -9.76
N SER A 136 2.74 0.74 -10.23
CA SER A 136 3.05 0.79 -11.65
C SER A 136 2.51 -0.42 -12.42
N VAL A 137 2.25 -0.22 -13.71
CA VAL A 137 1.87 -1.31 -14.63
C VAL A 137 2.94 -2.42 -14.64
N GLN A 138 4.19 -2.05 -14.40
CA GLN A 138 5.33 -2.95 -14.41
C GLN A 138 5.37 -3.89 -13.20
N TYR A 139 4.69 -3.57 -12.10
CA TYR A 139 4.63 -4.40 -10.90
C TYR A 139 3.21 -4.90 -10.61
N PHE A 140 2.36 -4.15 -9.89
CA PHE A 140 0.99 -4.58 -9.62
C PHE A 140 0.18 -4.86 -10.89
N GLY A 141 0.31 -4.03 -11.93
CA GLY A 141 -0.40 -4.30 -13.19
C GLY A 141 0.02 -5.61 -13.86
N THR A 142 1.28 -6.03 -13.69
CA THR A 142 1.76 -7.31 -14.22
C THR A 142 1.26 -8.48 -13.36
N LEU A 143 1.19 -8.33 -12.04
CA LEU A 143 0.63 -9.33 -11.13
C LEU A 143 -0.87 -9.53 -11.40
N GLU A 144 -1.65 -8.45 -11.55
CA GLU A 144 -3.08 -8.50 -11.89
C GLU A 144 -3.31 -9.20 -13.24
N ALA A 145 -2.48 -8.92 -14.25
CA ALA A 145 -2.59 -9.55 -15.55
C ALA A 145 -2.20 -11.04 -15.55
N ALA A 146 -1.21 -11.42 -14.74
CA ALA A 146 -0.73 -12.79 -14.63
C ALA A 146 -1.62 -13.67 -13.74
N SER A 147 -2.22 -13.10 -12.70
CA SER A 147 -3.13 -13.79 -11.79
C SER A 147 -4.30 -12.87 -11.39
N PRO A 148 -5.41 -12.90 -12.15
CA PRO A 148 -6.60 -12.08 -11.85
C PRO A 148 -7.21 -12.34 -10.47
N ALA A 149 -6.93 -13.50 -9.86
CA ALA A 149 -7.37 -13.81 -8.51
C ALA A 149 -6.78 -12.86 -7.45
N LEU A 150 -5.63 -12.22 -7.74
CA LEU A 150 -4.98 -11.27 -6.85
C LEU A 150 -5.55 -9.85 -6.93
N ALA A 151 -6.49 -9.58 -7.86
CA ALA A 151 -6.98 -8.23 -8.12
C ALA A 151 -7.62 -7.57 -6.88
N GLN A 152 -8.33 -8.34 -6.05
CA GLN A 152 -8.92 -7.82 -4.82
C GLN A 152 -7.85 -7.45 -3.79
N THR A 153 -6.87 -8.32 -3.57
CA THR A 153 -5.74 -8.05 -2.65
C THR A 153 -4.94 -6.83 -3.10
N ILE A 154 -4.64 -6.72 -4.40
CA ILE A 154 -3.92 -5.57 -4.97
C ILE A 154 -4.73 -4.28 -4.83
N ALA A 155 -6.06 -4.33 -5.02
CA ALA A 155 -6.92 -3.18 -4.77
C ALA A 155 -6.90 -2.75 -3.30
N GLN A 156 -6.85 -3.70 -2.35
CA GLN A 156 -6.72 -3.40 -0.94
C GLN A 156 -5.37 -2.75 -0.61
N LEU A 157 -4.27 -3.25 -1.16
CA LEU A 157 -2.93 -2.67 -0.97
C LEU A 157 -2.87 -1.21 -1.47
N ARG A 158 -3.44 -0.92 -2.65
CA ARG A 158 -3.57 0.46 -3.16
C ARG A 158 -4.38 1.36 -2.21
N ALA A 159 -5.45 0.85 -1.63
CA ALA A 159 -6.23 1.60 -0.65
C ALA A 159 -5.43 1.86 0.65
N ASP A 160 -4.63 0.88 1.07
CA ASP A 160 -3.74 1.03 2.23
C ASP A 160 -2.64 2.06 1.95
N HIS A 161 -2.10 2.14 0.73
CA HIS A 161 -1.15 3.18 0.31
C HIS A 161 -1.74 4.59 0.47
N GLU A 162 -2.93 4.82 -0.08
CA GLU A 162 -3.63 6.10 0.03
C GLU A 162 -3.84 6.46 1.51
N ALA A 163 -4.25 5.50 2.32
CA ALA A 163 -4.53 5.71 3.72
C ALA A 163 -3.24 5.98 4.54
N LEU A 164 -2.13 5.32 4.22
CA LEU A 164 -0.80 5.56 4.81
C LEU A 164 -0.26 6.95 4.46
N LEU A 165 -0.39 7.37 3.19
CA LEU A 165 -0.01 8.72 2.76
C LEU A 165 -0.85 9.78 3.48
N HIS A 166 -2.17 9.59 3.55
CA HIS A 166 -3.05 10.52 4.27
C HIS A 166 -2.72 10.61 5.77
N ALA A 167 -2.40 9.48 6.42
CA ALA A 167 -1.93 9.47 7.80
C ALA A 167 -0.60 10.24 7.96
N THR A 168 0.32 10.09 7.00
CA THR A 168 1.59 10.84 6.97
C THR A 168 1.35 12.35 6.87
N SER A 169 0.48 12.81 5.96
CA SER A 169 0.16 14.24 5.83
C SER A 169 -0.44 14.81 7.13
N ARG A 170 -1.22 14.01 7.88
CA ARG A 170 -1.73 14.41 9.20
C ARG A 170 -0.60 14.56 10.23
N LEU A 171 0.40 13.70 10.22
CA LEU A 171 1.58 13.85 11.08
C LEU A 171 2.38 15.11 10.72
N ILE A 172 2.54 15.42 9.44
CA ILE A 172 3.17 16.66 8.97
C ILE A 172 2.41 17.91 9.45
N ALA A 173 1.08 17.85 9.50
CA ALA A 173 0.30 18.94 10.08
C ALA A 173 0.53 19.08 11.59
N LEU A 174 0.64 17.95 12.31
CA LEU A 174 0.91 17.93 13.75
C LEU A 174 2.33 18.38 14.11
N SER A 175 3.31 18.14 13.25
CA SER A 175 4.72 18.50 13.47
C SER A 175 4.99 20.00 13.43
N LYS A 176 4.01 20.81 13.04
CA LYS A 176 4.09 22.29 13.06
C LYS A 176 3.86 22.89 14.45
N ASP A 177 3.37 22.10 15.41
CA ASP A 177 3.05 22.53 16.76
C ASP A 177 3.91 21.77 17.79
N GLU A 178 4.93 22.46 18.33
CA GLU A 178 5.87 21.88 19.30
C GLU A 178 5.17 21.34 20.55
N ALA A 179 4.05 21.93 20.96
CA ALA A 179 3.29 21.47 22.12
C ALA A 179 2.71 20.05 21.91
N ARG A 180 2.66 19.57 20.66
CA ARG A 180 2.11 18.26 20.30
C ARG A 180 3.18 17.20 20.05
N PHE A 181 4.46 17.51 20.20
CA PHE A 181 5.55 16.59 19.86
C PHE A 181 5.49 15.25 20.61
N TYR A 182 5.01 15.23 21.85
CA TYR A 182 4.79 13.97 22.57
C TYR A 182 3.74 13.08 21.87
N GLY A 183 2.60 13.66 21.47
CA GLY A 183 1.56 12.96 20.73
C GLY A 183 1.99 12.58 19.31
N LEU A 184 2.81 13.42 18.69
CA LEU A 184 3.42 13.16 17.39
C LEU A 184 4.31 11.91 17.42
N SER A 185 5.16 11.76 18.44
CA SER A 185 6.01 10.58 18.61
C SER A 185 5.19 9.29 18.65
N ALA A 186 4.14 9.25 19.48
CA ALA A 186 3.29 8.07 19.60
C ALA A 186 2.53 7.76 18.29
N ALA A 187 1.99 8.79 17.63
CA ALA A 187 1.29 8.63 16.36
C ALA A 187 2.24 8.19 15.22
N THR A 188 3.48 8.69 15.22
CA THR A 188 4.51 8.27 14.27
C THR A 188 4.85 6.80 14.45
N LEU A 189 5.08 6.34 15.69
CA LEU A 189 5.35 4.91 15.94
C LEU A 189 4.19 4.01 15.48
N GLY A 190 2.94 4.40 15.74
CA GLY A 190 1.77 3.65 15.26
C GLY A 190 1.69 3.60 13.72
N LEU A 191 2.08 4.66 13.03
CA LEU A 191 2.19 4.66 11.57
C LEU A 191 3.27 3.69 11.08
N LEU A 192 4.44 3.68 11.72
CA LEU A 192 5.53 2.77 11.36
C LEU A 192 5.13 1.30 11.57
N GLU A 193 4.44 0.97 12.66
CA GLU A 193 3.90 -0.37 12.90
C GLU A 193 2.85 -0.79 11.86
N TRP A 194 2.08 0.16 11.35
CA TRP A 194 1.15 -0.10 10.25
C TRP A 194 1.88 -0.35 8.93
N LEU A 195 2.86 0.49 8.59
CA LEU A 195 3.69 0.27 7.39
C LEU A 195 4.40 -1.09 7.43
N GLU A 196 4.95 -1.51 8.57
CA GLU A 196 5.57 -2.83 8.70
C GLU A 196 4.58 -3.99 8.50
N ARG A 197 3.31 -3.81 8.91
CA ARG A 197 2.25 -4.79 8.63
C ARG A 197 1.92 -4.84 7.15
N HIS A 198 1.83 -3.67 6.51
CA HIS A 198 1.60 -3.51 5.08
C HIS A 198 2.68 -4.23 4.25
N GLU A 199 3.96 -3.95 4.52
CA GLU A 199 5.10 -4.59 3.84
C GLU A 199 5.07 -6.13 3.98
N ARG A 200 4.59 -6.66 5.11
CA ARG A 200 4.45 -8.11 5.28
C ARG A 200 3.36 -8.71 4.40
N GLU A 201 2.27 -7.99 4.19
CA GLU A 201 1.17 -8.43 3.33
C GLU A 201 1.60 -8.41 1.85
N GLU A 202 2.35 -7.39 1.44
CA GLU A 202 2.95 -7.34 0.10
C GLU A 202 3.93 -8.48 -0.13
N ASN A 203 4.77 -8.78 0.86
CA ASN A 203 5.69 -9.91 0.81
C ASN A 203 4.95 -11.25 0.72
N ARG A 204 3.80 -11.38 1.42
CA ARG A 204 2.93 -12.55 1.34
C ARG A 204 2.34 -12.68 -0.07
N LEU A 205 1.78 -11.59 -0.62
CA LEU A 205 1.26 -11.56 -2.00
C LEU A 205 2.30 -12.06 -3.00
N MET A 206 3.53 -11.58 -2.89
CA MET A 206 4.62 -11.99 -3.77
C MET A 206 5.01 -13.46 -3.58
N THR A 207 5.03 -13.92 -2.34
CA THR A 207 5.32 -15.33 -2.03
C THR A 207 4.24 -16.24 -2.61
N ASP A 208 2.97 -15.88 -2.46
CA ASP A 208 1.83 -16.66 -2.96
C ASP A 208 1.84 -16.73 -4.50
N PHE A 209 2.10 -15.60 -5.16
CA PHE A 209 2.26 -15.53 -6.60
C PHE A 209 3.40 -16.42 -7.12
N LEU A 210 4.57 -16.37 -6.49
CA LEU A 210 5.73 -17.16 -6.90
C LEU A 210 5.59 -18.65 -6.58
N SER A 211 4.88 -18.99 -5.50
CA SER A 211 4.67 -20.37 -5.06
C SER A 211 3.55 -21.08 -5.82
N GLY A 212 2.73 -20.33 -6.57
CA GLY A 212 1.53 -20.85 -7.24
C GLY A 212 0.45 -21.32 -6.27
N ARG A 213 0.53 -20.92 -4.99
CA ARG A 213 -0.47 -21.24 -3.98
C ARG A 213 -1.61 -20.22 -4.15
N PRO A 214 -2.87 -20.66 -4.32
CA PRO A 214 -3.99 -19.73 -4.26
C PRO A 214 -4.04 -19.07 -2.88
N PRO A 215 -4.48 -17.80 -2.77
CA PRO A 215 -4.68 -17.17 -1.47
C PRO A 215 -5.61 -18.06 -0.64
N GLU A 216 -5.15 -18.44 0.56
CA GLU A 216 -5.94 -19.25 1.47
C GLU A 216 -7.16 -18.43 1.90
N ASP A 217 -8.35 -18.87 1.49
CA ASP A 217 -9.62 -18.43 2.09
C ASP A 217 -9.62 -18.95 3.54
N ASP A 218 -9.10 -18.14 4.47
CA ASP A 218 -9.32 -18.31 5.91
C ASP A 218 -10.79 -17.99 6.22
N ASP A 219 -11.69 -18.90 5.87
CA ASP A 219 -13.04 -19.01 6.44
C ASP A 219 -13.73 -20.26 5.89
N LEU A 220 -13.56 -21.40 6.56
CA LEU A 220 -14.67 -22.28 6.93
C LEU A 220 -14.23 -23.11 8.14
N ASP A 221 -14.44 -22.52 9.32
CA ASP A 221 -14.77 -23.24 10.54
C ASP A 221 -16.03 -24.09 10.26
N SER A 222 -15.83 -25.31 9.73
CA SER A 222 -16.84 -26.36 9.85
C SER A 222 -16.70 -26.99 11.23
N GLY A 223 -17.08 -26.21 12.24
CA GLY A 223 -17.71 -26.75 13.41
C GLY A 223 -18.94 -27.52 12.96
N GLU A 224 -18.89 -28.84 13.07
CA GLU A 224 -19.94 -29.70 13.60
C GLU A 224 -19.54 -31.17 13.39
N SER A 225 -19.43 -31.89 14.50
CA SER A 225 -19.72 -33.32 14.55
C SER A 225 -20.30 -33.60 15.93
N PHE A 226 -21.57 -34.01 15.90
CA PHE A 226 -22.44 -34.37 17.03
C PHE A 226 -21.87 -35.49 17.91
#